data_AF-A0AAW4BER5-F1
#
_entry.id   AF-A0AAW4BER5-F1
#
_cell.length_a   1.000
_cell.length_b   1.000
_cell.length_c   1.000
_cell.angle_alpha   90.00
_cell.angle_beta   90.00
_cell.angle_gamma   90.00
#
_symmetry.space_group_name_H-M   'P 1'
#
loop_
_entity.id
_entity.type
_entity.pdbx_description
1 polymer ?
#
loop_
_entity_poly.entity_id
_entity_poly.type
_entity_poly.pdbx_seq_one_letter_code
_entity_poly.pdbx_strand_id
1 'polypeptide(L)'
;MNFIRVLWVILALFPTLVAAAELPKARDGSLVWILLVVVALAYFGLPMLARNARNKPLQKALSETELAKMTPSERRTYIAERENTKGAAAVMSKQDMLSDPISTMGVIEKLNHHNNGVFAGVLRGSSLSASVEDRACIIGPPGTGKTAFLVNQLLAWAETKRSFICLDIKPEIYGITRHSLESIGYKVIAFNPTESGTWRYNPLDDLDSIESIGELVSNMIANSGEENAVFFESARDLLDAMINHLKAEKPSVSLPDVRDFLTAFDSPDELLDALRASKDAQAREIAAELRMVAKNERLFGSILASMRAGMKFLRYPAIKAALSESD
;
A
#
# COMPACT_ATOMS: atom_id res chain seq x y z
N MET A 1 13.32 13.76 -3.77
CA MET A 1 13.91 12.89 -2.72
C MET A 1 13.14 12.90 -1.38
N ASN A 2 12.56 14.02 -0.90
CA ASN A 2 11.80 14.02 0.38
C ASN A 2 10.38 13.41 0.30
N PHE A 3 9.80 13.29 -0.90
CA PHE A 3 8.40 12.90 -1.11
C PHE A 3 8.17 11.40 -1.16
N ILE A 4 9.12 10.68 -1.76
CA ILE A 4 9.19 9.22 -1.77
C ILE A 4 9.11 8.70 -0.32
N ARG A 5 9.79 9.37 0.62
CA ARG A 5 9.76 8.99 2.04
C ARG A 5 8.39 9.18 2.73
N VAL A 6 7.63 10.22 2.39
CA VAL A 6 6.27 10.42 2.94
C VAL A 6 5.29 9.39 2.38
N LEU A 7 5.41 9.06 1.09
CA LEU A 7 4.64 7.99 0.45
C LEU A 7 4.99 6.62 1.06
N TRP A 8 6.26 6.35 1.37
CA TRP A 8 6.67 5.13 2.07
C TRP A 8 6.11 5.07 3.49
N VAL A 9 6.13 6.15 4.28
CA VAL A 9 5.51 6.18 5.62
C VAL A 9 3.99 5.90 5.55
N ILE A 10 3.30 6.41 4.53
CA ILE A 10 1.88 6.13 4.30
C ILE A 10 1.63 4.67 3.86
N LEU A 11 2.46 4.14 2.95
CA LEU A 11 2.39 2.75 2.49
C LEU A 11 2.85 1.74 3.57
N ALA A 12 3.55 2.23 4.58
CA ALA A 12 4.09 1.48 5.70
C ALA A 12 3.19 1.39 6.92
N LEU A 13 2.30 2.36 7.06
CA LEU A 13 1.16 2.28 7.96
C LEU A 13 0.08 1.34 7.42
N PHE A 14 0.24 0.84 6.19
CA PHE A 14 -0.75 0.05 5.47
C PHE A 14 -0.92 -1.38 6.01
N PRO A 15 0.14 -2.13 6.37
CA PRO A 15 0.00 -3.43 7.01
C PRO A 15 -0.69 -3.34 8.38
N THR A 16 -0.38 -2.30 9.15
CA THR A 16 -1.01 -2.00 10.46
C THR A 16 -2.45 -1.52 10.33
N LEU A 17 -2.78 -0.69 9.33
CA LEU A 17 -4.17 -0.32 8.97
C LEU A 17 -5.02 -1.51 8.50
N VAL A 18 -4.40 -2.51 7.85
CA VAL A 18 -5.09 -3.74 7.43
C VAL A 18 -5.25 -4.72 8.60
N ALA A 19 -4.29 -4.76 9.54
CA ALA A 19 -4.35 -5.59 10.75
C ALA A 19 -5.32 -5.05 11.83
N ALA A 20 -5.44 -3.72 11.97
CA ALA A 20 -6.38 -3.07 12.88
C ALA A 20 -7.85 -3.11 12.40
N ALA A 21 -8.12 -3.70 11.23
CA ALA A 21 -9.45 -3.79 10.64
C ALA A 21 -10.35 -4.90 11.25
N GLU A 22 -10.12 -5.33 12.49
CA GLU A 22 -11.21 -5.83 13.34
C GLU A 22 -12.03 -4.63 13.85
N LEU A 23 -12.81 -4.05 12.94
CA LEU A 23 -13.58 -2.84 13.19
C LEU A 23 -14.63 -3.05 14.31
N PRO A 24 -14.78 -2.09 15.25
CA PRO A 24 -15.72 -2.23 16.35
C PRO A 24 -17.16 -2.28 15.84
N LYS A 25 -17.96 -3.21 16.39
CA LYS A 25 -19.43 -3.16 16.29
C LYS A 25 -19.91 -1.86 16.94
N ALA A 26 -20.78 -1.11 16.27
CA ALA A 26 -21.47 0.00 16.91
C ALA A 26 -22.20 -0.49 18.17
N ARG A 27 -22.28 0.36 19.21
CA ARG A 27 -22.96 0.04 20.49
C ARG A 27 -24.44 -0.35 20.33
N ASP A 28 -25.03 -0.15 19.16
CA ASP A 28 -26.41 -0.50 18.80
C ASP A 28 -26.54 -1.75 17.90
N GLY A 29 -25.43 -2.42 17.57
CA GLY A 29 -25.42 -3.60 16.70
C GLY A 29 -25.45 -3.33 15.19
N SER A 30 -25.32 -2.08 14.75
CA SER A 30 -25.21 -1.74 13.33
C SER A 30 -23.79 -1.94 12.77
N LEU A 31 -23.69 -2.39 11.51
CA LEU A 31 -22.43 -2.55 10.76
C LEU A 31 -21.88 -1.17 10.38
N VAL A 32 -20.68 -0.84 10.85
CA VAL A 32 -19.98 0.41 10.52
C VAL A 32 -19.08 0.17 9.30
N TRP A 33 -19.38 0.79 8.17
CA TRP A 33 -18.60 0.69 6.94
C TRP A 33 -17.64 1.89 6.83
N ILE A 34 -16.34 1.64 7.04
CA ILE A 34 -15.30 2.67 6.99
C ILE A 34 -14.57 2.62 5.65
N LEU A 35 -14.48 3.77 4.96
CA LEU A 35 -13.56 4.00 3.83
C LEU A 35 -12.42 4.89 4.31
N LEU A 36 -11.18 4.40 4.30
CA LEU A 36 -10.00 5.22 4.58
C LEU A 36 -9.36 5.62 3.24
N VAL A 37 -9.43 6.91 2.87
CA VAL A 37 -8.70 7.43 1.71
C VAL A 37 -7.41 8.07 2.20
N VAL A 38 -6.26 7.52 1.80
CA VAL A 38 -4.97 8.17 2.05
C VAL A 38 -4.54 8.92 0.79
N VAL A 39 -4.30 10.22 0.90
CA VAL A 39 -3.83 11.04 -0.22
C VAL A 39 -2.32 11.22 -0.09
N ALA A 40 -1.55 10.65 -1.02
CA ALA A 40 -0.08 10.79 -1.04
C ALA A 40 0.40 11.14 -2.44
N LEU A 41 0.75 12.41 -2.69
CA LEU A 41 1.23 12.85 -4.00
C LEU A 41 2.60 12.17 -4.37
N ALA A 42 2.83 11.81 -5.65
CA ALA A 42 4.14 11.50 -6.27
C ALA A 42 4.07 11.40 -7.81
N TYR A 43 5.04 12.05 -8.49
CA TYR A 43 5.19 12.16 -9.95
C TYR A 43 6.45 11.40 -10.44
N PHE A 44 6.45 11.01 -11.73
CA PHE A 44 7.44 10.24 -12.53
C PHE A 44 7.33 8.70 -12.42
N GLY A 45 7.36 7.87 -13.48
CA GLY A 45 7.61 8.05 -14.91
C GLY A 45 8.88 7.30 -15.38
N LEU A 46 8.78 6.02 -15.80
CA LEU A 46 9.37 5.45 -17.04
C LEU A 46 9.15 3.91 -17.19
N PRO A 47 9.23 3.36 -18.42
CA PRO A 47 8.87 1.98 -18.81
C PRO A 47 10.10 1.10 -19.12
N MET A 48 9.97 -0.24 -19.06
CA MET A 48 10.61 -1.21 -19.99
C MET A 48 10.46 -2.67 -19.55
N LEU A 49 9.99 -3.56 -20.44
CA LEU A 49 10.73 -4.71 -21.01
C LEU A 49 9.77 -5.69 -21.70
N ALA A 50 9.87 -5.76 -23.02
CA ALA A 50 9.35 -6.84 -23.84
C ALA A 50 10.43 -7.23 -24.85
N ARG A 51 10.77 -8.53 -24.93
CA ARG A 51 11.49 -9.29 -25.98
C ARG A 51 11.81 -10.67 -25.36
N ASN A 52 11.75 -11.84 -26.00
CA ASN A 52 11.73 -12.30 -27.38
C ASN A 52 11.19 -13.75 -27.36
N ALA A 53 10.48 -14.22 -28.40
CA ALA A 53 10.39 -15.65 -28.71
C ALA A 53 10.25 -15.88 -30.22
N ARG A 54 11.09 -16.77 -30.76
CA ARG A 54 11.25 -17.11 -32.19
C ARG A 54 10.03 -17.90 -32.72
N ASN A 55 9.63 -17.63 -33.95
CA ASN A 55 8.45 -18.19 -34.60
C ASN A 55 8.65 -19.65 -35.06
N LYS A 56 7.72 -20.54 -34.68
CA LYS A 56 7.30 -21.69 -35.50
C LYS A 56 6.03 -21.30 -36.28
N PRO A 57 5.78 -21.86 -37.47
CA PRO A 57 4.58 -21.53 -38.25
C PRO A 57 3.33 -21.97 -37.50
N LEU A 58 2.43 -21.01 -37.24
CA LEU A 58 1.12 -21.22 -36.62
C LEU A 58 0.22 -22.01 -37.57
N GLN A 59 -0.35 -23.12 -37.09
CA GLN A 59 -1.46 -23.78 -37.79
C GLN A 59 -2.67 -22.84 -37.82
N LYS A 60 -3.37 -22.80 -38.96
CA LYS A 60 -4.51 -21.91 -39.22
C LYS A 60 -5.62 -22.14 -38.18
N ALA A 61 -6.08 -21.06 -37.55
CA ALA A 61 -7.19 -21.10 -36.59
C ALA A 61 -8.48 -21.58 -37.28
N LEU A 62 -9.24 -22.45 -36.61
CA LEU A 62 -10.59 -22.83 -37.05
C LEU A 62 -11.58 -21.68 -36.78
N SER A 63 -12.55 -21.50 -37.67
CA SER A 63 -13.64 -20.52 -37.53
C SER A 63 -14.66 -20.94 -36.45
N GLU A 64 -15.45 -19.98 -35.93
CA GLU A 64 -16.50 -20.26 -34.92
C GLU A 64 -17.47 -21.36 -35.36
N THR A 65 -17.77 -21.40 -36.67
CA THR A 65 -18.67 -22.38 -37.29
C THR A 65 -18.07 -23.79 -37.33
N GLU A 66 -16.74 -23.92 -37.34
CA GLU A 66 -16.03 -25.20 -37.32
C GLU A 66 -15.88 -25.72 -35.88
N LEU A 67 -15.63 -24.82 -34.92
CA LEU A 67 -15.57 -25.15 -33.48
C LEU A 67 -16.94 -25.59 -32.92
N ALA A 68 -18.03 -25.02 -33.45
CA ALA A 68 -19.39 -25.39 -33.08
C ALA A 68 -19.76 -26.83 -33.49
N LYS A 69 -19.07 -27.41 -34.48
CA LYS A 69 -19.30 -28.78 -34.97
C LYS A 69 -18.54 -29.86 -34.19
N MET A 70 -17.59 -29.45 -33.33
CA MET A 70 -16.79 -30.37 -32.52
C MET A 70 -17.52 -30.84 -31.27
N THR A 71 -17.26 -32.08 -30.87
CA THR A 71 -17.71 -32.62 -29.59
C THR A 71 -16.99 -31.94 -28.41
N PRO A 72 -17.57 -31.99 -27.19
CA PRO A 72 -16.95 -31.38 -26.01
C PRO A 72 -15.55 -31.95 -25.63
N SER A 73 -15.24 -33.18 -26.04
CA SER A 73 -13.93 -33.81 -25.86
C SER A 73 -12.92 -33.31 -26.89
N GLU A 74 -13.31 -33.26 -28.17
CA GLU A 74 -12.45 -32.77 -29.25
C GLU A 74 -12.09 -31.30 -29.06
N ARG A 75 -13.04 -30.49 -28.59
CA ARG A 75 -12.81 -29.08 -28.27
C ARG A 75 -11.80 -28.91 -27.14
N ARG A 76 -11.85 -29.77 -26.11
CA ARG A 76 -10.89 -29.75 -24.99
C ARG A 76 -9.48 -30.10 -25.44
N THR A 77 -9.33 -31.15 -26.27
CA THR A 77 -8.03 -31.53 -26.84
C THR A 77 -7.46 -30.43 -27.73
N TYR A 78 -8.30 -29.84 -28.60
CA TYR A 78 -7.89 -28.73 -29.46
C TYR A 78 -7.41 -27.50 -28.67
N ILE A 79 -8.11 -27.15 -27.58
CA ILE A 79 -7.71 -26.04 -26.70
C ILE A 79 -6.37 -26.34 -26.03
N ALA A 80 -6.21 -27.54 -25.45
CA ALA A 80 -4.97 -27.94 -24.77
C ALA A 80 -3.75 -27.94 -25.71
N GLU A 81 -3.91 -28.42 -26.94
CA GLU A 81 -2.85 -28.38 -27.95
C GLU A 81 -2.46 -26.95 -28.35
N ARG A 82 -3.44 -26.04 -28.42
CA ARG A 82 -3.23 -24.61 -28.74
C ARG A 82 -2.55 -23.84 -27.61
N GLU A 83 -2.90 -24.14 -26.36
CA GLU A 83 -2.23 -23.55 -25.19
C GLU A 83 -0.77 -24.02 -25.09
N ASN A 84 -0.52 -25.30 -25.38
CA ASN A 84 0.84 -25.87 -25.39
C ASN A 84 1.71 -25.30 -26.52
N THR A 85 1.13 -24.93 -27.67
CA THR A 85 1.85 -24.24 -28.76
C THR A 85 2.10 -22.75 -28.49
N LYS A 86 1.22 -22.06 -27.75
CA LYS A 86 1.44 -20.66 -27.31
C LYS A 86 2.62 -20.52 -26.33
N GLY A 87 2.96 -21.56 -25.57
CA GLY A 87 4.15 -21.57 -24.71
C GLY A 87 5.48 -21.57 -25.47
N ALA A 88 5.48 -21.96 -26.75
CA ALA A 88 6.70 -22.13 -27.55
C ALA A 88 6.84 -21.15 -28.74
N ALA A 89 5.78 -20.44 -29.15
CA ALA A 89 5.86 -19.47 -30.24
C ALA A 89 4.78 -18.37 -30.17
N ALA A 90 5.21 -17.16 -30.49
CA ALA A 90 4.44 -15.99 -30.94
C ALA A 90 3.96 -14.95 -29.91
N VAL A 91 4.59 -13.78 -30.03
CA VAL A 91 3.99 -12.47 -29.77
C VAL A 91 2.82 -12.29 -30.76
N MET A 92 1.59 -12.59 -30.33
CA MET A 92 0.38 -12.12 -31.01
C MET A 92 0.17 -10.64 -30.69
N SER A 93 -0.35 -9.85 -31.65
CA SER A 93 -0.75 -8.47 -31.36
C SER A 93 -1.91 -8.48 -30.34
N LYS A 94 -1.95 -7.53 -29.40
CA LYS A 94 -3.02 -7.44 -28.37
C LYS A 94 -4.43 -7.38 -28.98
N GLN A 95 -4.54 -6.90 -30.23
CA GLN A 95 -5.79 -6.74 -30.96
C GLN A 95 -6.34 -8.09 -31.49
N ASP A 96 -5.47 -9.08 -31.72
CA ASP A 96 -5.84 -10.41 -32.20
C ASP A 96 -6.26 -11.38 -31.09
N MET A 97 -5.86 -11.12 -29.84
CA MET A 97 -6.20 -11.98 -28.70
C MET A 97 -7.64 -11.81 -28.20
N LEU A 98 -8.20 -10.59 -28.28
CA LEU A 98 -9.57 -10.28 -27.84
C LEU A 98 -10.61 -10.49 -28.95
N SER A 99 -10.15 -10.63 -30.20
CA SER A 99 -10.99 -11.00 -31.34
C SER A 99 -11.09 -12.52 -31.53
N ASP A 100 -10.07 -13.29 -31.10
CA ASP A 100 -10.10 -14.75 -31.08
C ASP A 100 -11.14 -15.29 -30.06
N PRO A 101 -12.19 -15.98 -30.51
CA PRO A 101 -13.27 -16.47 -29.66
C PRO A 101 -12.79 -17.42 -28.56
N ILE A 102 -11.79 -18.26 -28.86
CA ILE A 102 -11.23 -19.22 -27.90
C ILE A 102 -10.50 -18.49 -26.78
N SER A 103 -9.65 -17.53 -27.15
CA SER A 103 -8.92 -16.71 -26.18
C SER A 103 -9.87 -15.86 -25.33
N THR A 104 -10.95 -15.34 -25.94
CA THR A 104 -12.01 -14.60 -25.24
C THR A 104 -12.74 -15.48 -24.23
N MET A 105 -13.12 -16.71 -24.61
CA MET A 105 -13.80 -17.64 -23.71
C MET A 105 -12.92 -18.02 -22.51
N GLY A 106 -11.63 -18.29 -22.72
CA GLY A 106 -10.71 -18.59 -21.61
C GLY A 106 -10.50 -17.41 -20.65
N VAL A 107 -10.58 -16.17 -21.14
CA VAL A 107 -10.54 -14.97 -20.27
C VAL A 107 -11.83 -14.82 -19.47
N ILE A 108 -13.00 -15.04 -20.11
CA ILE A 108 -14.30 -15.00 -19.41
C ILE A 108 -14.30 -16.05 -18.31
N GLU A 109 -13.95 -17.31 -18.59
CA GLU A 109 -13.96 -18.39 -17.61
C GLU A 109 -13.08 -18.08 -16.38
N LYS A 110 -11.92 -17.44 -16.59
CA LYS A 110 -11.02 -17.01 -15.50
C LYS A 110 -11.52 -15.80 -14.72
N LEU A 111 -12.28 -14.89 -15.35
CA LEU A 111 -12.71 -13.63 -14.76
C LEU A 111 -14.22 -13.61 -14.48
N ASN A 112 -14.83 -14.76 -14.21
CA ASN A 112 -16.27 -14.85 -13.96
C ASN A 112 -16.61 -15.14 -12.48
N HIS A 113 -15.90 -14.48 -11.56
CA HIS A 113 -16.16 -14.56 -10.12
C HIS A 113 -17.43 -13.78 -9.72
N HIS A 114 -18.60 -14.23 -10.20
CA HIS A 114 -19.90 -13.61 -9.94
C HIS A 114 -20.18 -13.39 -8.43
N ASN A 115 -20.90 -12.31 -8.12
CA ASN A 115 -21.38 -11.89 -6.79
C ASN A 115 -20.31 -11.66 -5.70
N ASN A 116 -19.02 -11.87 -5.98
CA ASN A 116 -17.99 -11.73 -4.97
C ASN A 116 -16.64 -11.17 -5.46
N GLY A 117 -16.48 -10.93 -6.75
CA GLY A 117 -15.23 -10.48 -7.35
C GLY A 117 -15.12 -8.96 -7.55
N VAL A 118 -13.90 -8.50 -7.81
CA VAL A 118 -13.58 -7.11 -8.13
C VAL A 118 -13.82 -6.86 -9.62
N PHE A 119 -14.57 -5.81 -9.97
CA PHE A 119 -14.84 -5.46 -11.36
C PHE A 119 -13.55 -5.33 -12.19
N ALA A 120 -13.46 -6.10 -13.28
CA ALA A 120 -12.28 -6.21 -14.14
C ALA A 120 -12.50 -5.64 -15.56
N GLY A 121 -13.72 -5.20 -15.87
CA GLY A 121 -14.08 -4.62 -17.17
C GLY A 121 -15.30 -5.26 -17.79
N VAL A 122 -15.59 -4.88 -19.04
CA VAL A 122 -16.69 -5.44 -19.84
C VAL A 122 -16.11 -6.02 -21.13
N LEU A 123 -16.46 -7.26 -21.43
CA LEU A 123 -16.04 -7.94 -22.66
C LEU A 123 -17.28 -8.53 -23.34
N ARG A 124 -17.51 -8.13 -24.61
CA ARG A 124 -18.68 -8.56 -25.41
C ARG A 124 -20.02 -8.38 -24.66
N GLY A 125 -20.16 -7.27 -23.92
CA GLY A 125 -21.36 -6.95 -23.14
C GLY A 125 -21.50 -7.70 -21.82
N SER A 126 -20.60 -8.63 -21.51
CA SER A 126 -20.55 -9.31 -20.21
C SER A 126 -19.59 -8.60 -19.27
N SER A 127 -20.05 -8.30 -18.05
CA SER A 127 -19.19 -7.79 -16.99
C SER A 127 -18.25 -8.90 -16.50
N LEU A 128 -16.98 -8.56 -16.31
CA LEU A 128 -15.95 -9.43 -15.80
C LEU A 128 -15.58 -9.03 -14.36
N SER A 129 -15.24 -10.01 -13.54
CA SER A 129 -14.86 -9.85 -12.15
C SER A 129 -13.72 -10.81 -11.77
N ALA A 130 -12.62 -10.26 -11.25
CA ALA A 130 -11.49 -11.02 -10.73
C ALA A 130 -11.73 -11.47 -9.28
N SER A 131 -10.98 -12.46 -8.80
CA SER A 131 -11.01 -12.84 -7.39
C SER A 131 -10.54 -11.68 -6.51
N VAL A 132 -11.05 -11.60 -5.27
CA VAL A 132 -10.56 -10.65 -4.25
C VAL A 132 -9.16 -11.00 -3.73
N GLU A 133 -8.73 -12.25 -3.95
CA GLU A 133 -7.40 -12.73 -3.59
C GLU A 133 -6.35 -12.37 -4.66
N ASP A 134 -6.81 -12.04 -5.88
CA ASP A 134 -5.93 -11.68 -6.98
C ASP A 134 -5.47 -10.23 -6.87
N ARG A 135 -4.20 -10.01 -7.23
CA ARG A 135 -3.63 -8.66 -7.34
C ARG A 135 -3.67 -8.21 -8.79
N ALA A 136 -4.27 -7.05 -9.04
CA ALA A 136 -4.36 -6.48 -10.38
C ALA A 136 -3.41 -5.29 -10.57
N CYS A 137 -2.88 -5.14 -11.78
CA CYS A 137 -2.08 -3.98 -12.19
C CYS A 137 -2.69 -3.35 -13.44
N ILE A 138 -3.05 -2.07 -13.35
CA ILE A 138 -3.63 -1.30 -14.46
C ILE A 138 -2.52 -0.49 -15.13
N ILE A 139 -2.22 -0.82 -16.37
CA ILE A 139 -1.13 -0.20 -17.14
C ILE A 139 -1.71 0.53 -18.35
N GLY A 140 -1.38 1.82 -18.47
CA GLY A 140 -1.76 2.62 -19.63
C GLY A 140 -1.09 3.99 -19.64
N PRO A 141 -0.79 4.57 -20.82
CA PRO A 141 -0.33 5.95 -20.94
C PRO A 141 -1.28 6.98 -20.27
N PRO A 142 -0.82 8.22 -20.02
CA PRO A 142 -1.73 9.32 -19.67
C PRO A 142 -2.87 9.45 -20.68
N GLY A 143 -4.09 9.77 -20.21
CA GLY A 143 -5.27 9.95 -21.08
C GLY A 143 -6.02 8.67 -21.48
N THR A 144 -5.55 7.47 -21.12
CA THR A 144 -6.23 6.21 -21.50
C THR A 144 -7.37 5.78 -20.59
N GLY A 145 -7.92 6.69 -19.77
CA GLY A 145 -9.07 6.38 -18.90
C GLY A 145 -8.77 5.56 -17.64
N LYS A 146 -7.51 5.46 -17.18
CA LYS A 146 -7.16 4.71 -15.95
C LYS A 146 -7.96 5.15 -14.72
N THR A 147 -8.06 6.46 -14.49
CA THR A 147 -8.84 7.01 -13.37
C THR A 147 -10.32 6.65 -13.49
N ALA A 148 -10.90 6.76 -14.69
CA ALA A 148 -12.29 6.39 -14.93
C ALA A 148 -12.54 4.89 -14.68
N PHE A 149 -11.60 4.03 -15.07
CA PHE A 149 -11.68 2.60 -14.76
C PHE A 149 -11.64 2.34 -13.25
N LEU A 150 -10.72 2.97 -12.52
CA LEU A 150 -10.64 2.86 -11.05
C LEU A 150 -11.91 3.36 -10.38
N VAL A 151 -12.45 4.50 -10.80
CA VAL A 151 -13.73 5.03 -10.29
C VAL A 151 -14.86 4.02 -10.49
N ASN A 152 -14.99 3.46 -11.70
CA ASN A 152 -16.03 2.46 -11.97
C ASN A 152 -15.83 1.19 -11.12
N GLN A 153 -14.60 0.74 -10.95
CA GLN A 153 -14.29 -0.40 -10.09
C GLN A 153 -14.67 -0.13 -8.63
N LEU A 154 -14.38 1.07 -8.11
CA LEU A 154 -14.74 1.46 -6.74
C LEU A 154 -16.25 1.57 -6.54
N LEU A 155 -16.97 2.17 -7.49
CA LEU A 155 -18.42 2.27 -7.41
C LEU A 155 -19.09 0.89 -7.48
N ALA A 156 -18.63 0.02 -8.38
CA ALA A 156 -19.11 -1.36 -8.45
C ALA A 156 -18.76 -2.15 -7.18
N TRP A 157 -17.56 -1.94 -6.61
CA TRP A 157 -17.20 -2.51 -5.31
C TRP A 157 -18.11 -2.00 -4.19
N ALA A 158 -18.48 -0.72 -4.22
CA ALA A 158 -19.33 -0.12 -3.20
C ALA A 158 -20.78 -0.64 -3.22
N GLU A 159 -21.26 -1.13 -4.36
CA GLU A 159 -22.55 -1.85 -4.43
C GLU A 159 -22.55 -3.13 -3.59
N THR A 160 -21.38 -3.75 -3.38
CA THR A 160 -21.23 -4.92 -2.49
C THR A 160 -21.27 -4.57 -1.00
N LYS A 161 -21.36 -3.27 -0.66
CA LYS A 161 -21.33 -2.72 0.69
C LYS A 161 -20.06 -3.00 1.48
N ARG A 162 -18.98 -3.44 0.83
CA ARG A 162 -17.70 -3.71 1.50
C ARG A 162 -16.88 -2.44 1.70
N SER A 163 -16.19 -2.37 2.83
CA SER A 163 -15.15 -1.38 3.06
C SER A 163 -14.00 -1.53 2.05
N PHE A 164 -13.32 -0.41 1.79
CA PHE A 164 -12.10 -0.39 1.00
C PHE A 164 -11.22 0.77 1.45
N ILE A 165 -9.95 0.74 1.04
CA ILE A 165 -8.99 1.81 1.24
C ILE A 165 -8.56 2.29 -0.15
N CYS A 166 -8.57 3.60 -0.37
CA CYS A 166 -8.17 4.18 -1.64
C CYS A 166 -6.98 5.12 -1.46
N LEU A 167 -5.87 4.83 -2.13
CA LEU A 167 -4.75 5.76 -2.18
C LEU A 167 -4.96 6.75 -3.34
N ASP A 168 -5.42 7.96 -3.04
CA ASP A 168 -5.72 8.98 -4.07
C ASP A 168 -4.67 10.09 -4.09
N ILE A 169 -3.63 9.86 -4.87
CA ILE A 169 -2.47 10.74 -5.01
C ILE A 169 -2.86 12.14 -5.54
N LYS A 170 -3.91 12.28 -6.37
CA LYS A 170 -4.26 13.53 -7.09
C LYS A 170 -5.58 14.18 -6.64
N PRO A 171 -6.08 13.81 -5.47
CA PRO A 171 -7.48 13.92 -5.05
C PRO A 171 -8.59 13.83 -6.12
N GLU A 172 -8.37 13.15 -7.26
CA GLU A 172 -9.34 13.10 -8.36
C GLU A 172 -10.47 12.10 -8.04
N ILE A 173 -10.11 10.95 -7.47
CA ILE A 173 -11.04 9.86 -7.17
C ILE A 173 -11.96 10.27 -6.02
N TYR A 174 -11.41 10.85 -4.96
CA TYR A 174 -12.17 11.35 -3.81
C TYR A 174 -13.20 12.38 -4.24
N GLY A 175 -12.78 13.39 -5.02
CA GLY A 175 -13.67 14.43 -5.51
C GLY A 175 -14.82 13.90 -6.38
N ILE A 176 -14.56 12.86 -7.19
CA ILE A 176 -15.56 12.24 -8.06
C ILE A 176 -16.51 11.32 -7.29
N THR A 177 -16.00 10.54 -6.33
CA THR A 177 -16.75 9.41 -5.75
C THR A 177 -17.43 9.71 -4.43
N ARG A 178 -16.96 10.71 -3.66
CA ARG A 178 -17.44 10.99 -2.29
C ARG A 178 -18.96 11.05 -2.19
N HIS A 179 -19.61 11.91 -2.98
CA HIS A 179 -21.05 12.11 -2.90
C HIS A 179 -21.83 10.82 -3.24
N SER A 180 -21.39 10.10 -4.27
CA SER A 180 -21.98 8.82 -4.65
C SER A 180 -21.86 7.79 -3.52
N LEU A 181 -20.69 7.69 -2.89
CA LEU A 181 -20.45 6.76 -1.77
C LEU A 181 -21.29 7.12 -0.53
N GLU A 182 -21.33 8.40 -0.15
CA GLU A 182 -22.16 8.90 0.96
C GLU A 182 -23.65 8.62 0.70
N SER A 183 -24.14 8.85 -0.53
CA SER A 183 -25.55 8.61 -0.90
C SER A 183 -25.98 7.15 -0.82
N ILE A 184 -25.03 6.21 -0.90
CA ILE A 184 -25.29 4.77 -0.72
C ILE A 184 -24.94 4.26 0.69
N GLY A 185 -24.66 5.19 1.63
CA GLY A 185 -24.54 4.91 3.06
C GLY A 185 -23.13 4.67 3.60
N TYR A 186 -22.07 4.97 2.84
CA TYR A 186 -20.70 4.88 3.35
C TYR A 186 -20.35 6.05 4.26
N LYS A 187 -19.61 5.77 5.35
CA LYS A 187 -18.84 6.79 6.05
C LYS A 187 -17.52 7.00 5.31
N VAL A 188 -17.42 8.12 4.60
CA VAL A 188 -16.21 8.48 3.85
C VAL A 188 -15.23 9.21 4.76
N ILE A 189 -14.09 8.58 5.07
CA ILE A 189 -12.99 9.18 5.83
C ILE A 189 -11.89 9.60 4.85
N ALA A 190 -11.48 10.86 4.95
CA ALA A 190 -10.38 11.43 4.17
C ALA A 190 -9.25 11.83 5.10
N PHE A 191 -8.09 11.20 4.91
CA PHE A 191 -6.86 11.54 5.61
C PHE A 191 -5.89 12.20 4.62
N ASN A 192 -5.66 13.50 4.80
CA ASN A 192 -4.65 14.24 4.06
C ASN A 192 -3.79 15.04 5.03
N PRO A 193 -2.58 14.55 5.38
CA PRO A 193 -1.77 15.19 6.41
C PRO A 193 -1.24 16.58 5.99
N THR A 194 -1.43 16.98 4.73
CA THR A 194 -1.01 18.30 4.23
C THR A 194 -2.12 19.35 4.25
N GLU A 195 -3.38 18.94 4.50
CA GLU A 195 -4.55 19.83 4.51
C GLU A 195 -5.18 19.90 5.90
N SER A 196 -5.48 21.11 6.36
CA SER A 196 -6.22 21.36 7.60
C SER A 196 -7.69 20.94 7.44
N GLY A 197 -8.30 20.41 8.50
CA GLY A 197 -9.72 20.04 8.53
C GLY A 197 -10.03 18.69 7.87
N THR A 198 -9.00 17.91 7.51
CA THR A 198 -9.14 16.49 7.23
C THR A 198 -9.00 15.68 8.50
N TRP A 199 -9.33 14.38 8.46
CA TRP A 199 -9.21 13.52 9.62
C TRP A 199 -7.78 13.47 10.12
N ARG A 200 -7.63 13.35 11.43
CA ARG A 200 -6.36 13.12 12.11
C ARG A 200 -6.24 11.65 12.45
N TYR A 201 -5.01 11.17 12.41
CA TYR A 201 -4.69 9.77 12.67
C TYR A 201 -3.33 9.69 13.34
N ASN A 202 -3.30 9.25 14.60
CA ASN A 202 -2.07 8.92 15.28
C ASN A 202 -1.80 7.42 15.11
N PRO A 203 -0.84 7.03 14.26
CA PRO A 203 -0.59 5.61 14.01
C PRO A 203 -0.11 4.85 15.23
N LEU A 204 0.46 5.52 16.24
CA LEU A 204 0.96 4.86 17.46
C LEU A 204 -0.14 4.41 18.42
N ASP A 205 -1.38 4.88 18.23
CA ASP A 205 -2.55 4.43 19.01
C ASP A 205 -2.90 2.97 18.69
N ASP A 206 -2.65 2.53 17.44
CA ASP A 206 -2.99 1.18 16.95
C ASP A 206 -1.83 0.18 17.04
N LEU A 207 -0.66 0.59 17.56
CA LEU A 207 0.49 -0.30 17.71
C LEU A 207 0.63 -0.73 19.17
N ASP A 208 0.31 -1.96 19.49
CA ASP A 208 0.38 -2.51 20.85
C ASP A 208 1.53 -3.49 21.07
N SER A 209 2.14 -3.98 19.98
CA SER A 209 3.25 -4.94 19.99
C SER A 209 4.58 -4.31 19.55
N ILE A 210 5.68 -4.92 20.01
CA ILE A 210 7.04 -4.54 19.62
C ILE A 210 7.22 -4.75 18.11
N GLU A 211 6.64 -5.82 17.57
CA GLU A 211 6.71 -6.17 16.15
C GLU A 211 6.05 -5.10 15.28
N SER A 212 4.86 -4.62 15.68
CA SER A 212 4.13 -3.57 14.94
C SER A 212 4.86 -2.22 14.98
N ILE A 213 5.52 -1.88 16.10
CA ILE A 213 6.37 -0.70 16.19
C ILE A 213 7.61 -0.85 15.30
N GLY A 214 8.27 -2.01 15.35
CA GLY A 214 9.42 -2.32 14.51
C GLY A 214 9.12 -2.22 13.01
N GLU A 215 7.92 -2.63 12.58
CA GLU A 215 7.47 -2.49 11.20
C GLU A 215 7.29 -1.00 10.80
N LEU A 216 6.62 -0.21 11.64
CA LEU A 216 6.49 1.23 11.41
C LEU A 216 7.87 1.89 11.28
N VAL A 217 8.76 1.61 12.22
CA VAL A 217 10.11 2.18 12.30
C VAL A 217 10.95 1.80 11.08
N SER A 218 10.92 0.52 10.69
CA SER A 218 11.65 0.00 9.53
C SER A 218 11.28 0.73 8.24
N ASN A 219 10.01 1.08 8.14
CA ASN A 219 9.48 1.79 7.00
C ASN A 219 9.73 3.31 7.03
N MET A 220 9.72 3.93 8.22
CA MET A 220 10.08 5.34 8.38
C MET A 220 11.54 5.61 8.02
N ILE A 221 12.41 4.64 8.30
CA ILE A 221 13.86 4.70 8.06
C ILE A 221 14.21 3.62 7.03
N ALA A 222 13.93 3.91 5.76
CA ALA A 222 14.25 3.00 4.66
C ALA A 222 15.76 2.95 4.39
N ASN A 223 16.29 1.74 4.25
CA ASN A 223 17.69 1.51 3.91
C ASN A 223 17.95 1.95 2.45
N SER A 224 19.03 2.72 2.22
CA SER A 224 19.39 3.19 0.87
C SER A 224 20.54 2.41 0.22
N GLY A 225 20.97 1.28 0.79
CA GLY A 225 21.99 0.38 0.23
C GLY A 225 22.80 -0.36 1.30
N GLU A 226 23.48 -1.45 0.93
CA GLU A 226 24.17 -2.34 1.88
C GLU A 226 25.32 -1.68 2.65
N GLU A 227 26.05 -0.73 2.04
CA GLU A 227 27.22 -0.07 2.65
C GLU A 227 26.90 0.73 3.93
N ASN A 228 25.63 1.07 4.18
CA ASN A 228 25.21 1.87 5.33
C ASN A 228 24.17 1.16 6.20
N ALA A 229 23.99 -0.16 6.04
CA ALA A 229 22.94 -0.91 6.73
C ALA A 229 22.96 -0.71 8.25
N VAL A 230 24.15 -0.77 8.87
CA VAL A 230 24.32 -0.58 10.32
C VAL A 230 23.76 0.77 10.80
N PHE A 231 23.90 1.84 10.02
CA PHE A 231 23.40 3.17 10.43
C PHE A 231 21.88 3.24 10.39
N PHE A 232 21.26 2.54 9.43
CA PHE A 232 19.80 2.49 9.32
C PHE A 232 19.21 1.59 10.39
N GLU A 233 19.81 0.42 10.66
CA GLU A 233 19.36 -0.45 11.76
C GLU A 233 19.50 0.25 13.11
N SER A 234 20.67 0.81 13.45
CA SER A 234 20.81 1.52 14.72
C SER A 234 19.94 2.78 14.83
N ALA A 235 19.57 3.42 13.71
CA ALA A 235 18.62 4.53 13.71
C ALA A 235 17.17 4.06 13.95
N ARG A 236 16.83 2.85 13.49
CA ARG A 236 15.57 2.18 13.80
C ARG A 236 15.51 1.81 15.27
N ASP A 237 16.56 1.18 15.79
CA ASP A 237 16.65 0.81 17.21
C ASP A 237 16.49 2.05 18.10
N LEU A 238 17.17 3.15 17.76
CA LEU A 238 17.03 4.41 18.49
C LEU A 238 15.59 4.94 18.47
N LEU A 239 14.92 4.89 17.31
CA LEU A 239 13.54 5.34 17.18
C LEU A 239 12.57 4.45 17.96
N ASP A 240 12.77 3.13 17.93
CA ASP A 240 12.00 2.15 18.69
C ASP A 240 12.14 2.39 20.21
N ALA A 241 13.37 2.55 20.69
CA ALA A 241 13.65 2.88 22.09
C ALA A 241 12.96 4.18 22.54
N MET A 242 12.94 5.21 21.69
CA MET A 242 12.26 6.47 22.00
C MET A 242 10.73 6.31 22.06
N ILE A 243 10.13 5.54 21.15
CA ILE A 243 8.69 5.24 21.16
C ILE A 243 8.33 4.49 22.45
N ASN A 244 9.04 3.41 22.77
CA ASN A 244 8.76 2.59 23.94
C ASN A 244 9.00 3.35 25.25
N HIS A 245 10.04 4.18 25.31
CA HIS A 245 10.27 5.08 26.44
C HIS A 245 9.06 5.99 26.69
N LEU A 246 8.58 6.71 25.67
CA LEU A 246 7.45 7.61 25.81
C LEU A 246 6.15 6.86 26.15
N LYS A 247 5.92 5.68 25.57
CA LYS A 247 4.71 4.88 25.85
C LYS A 247 4.70 4.34 27.28
N ALA A 248 5.87 4.13 27.89
CA ALA A 248 5.98 3.77 29.30
C ALA A 248 5.81 4.97 30.26
N GLU A 249 5.91 6.20 29.76
CA GLU A 249 5.75 7.42 30.56
C GLU A 249 4.34 8.01 30.52
N LYS A 250 3.65 7.91 29.38
CA LYS A 250 2.33 8.51 29.20
C LYS A 250 1.38 7.60 28.39
N PRO A 251 0.07 7.69 28.63
CA PRO A 251 -0.92 6.77 28.05
C PRO A 251 -1.15 6.93 26.54
N SER A 252 -0.83 8.10 25.96
CA SER A 252 -0.92 8.33 24.52
C SER A 252 0.32 9.07 24.04
N VAL A 253 0.92 8.56 22.97
CA VAL A 253 2.15 9.04 22.36
C VAL A 253 1.91 9.15 20.86
N SER A 254 2.37 10.24 20.28
CA SER A 254 2.28 10.50 18.84
C SER A 254 3.68 10.63 18.21
N LEU A 255 3.77 10.46 16.89
CA LEU A 255 5.03 10.70 16.17
C LEU A 255 5.58 12.13 16.38
N PRO A 256 4.75 13.20 16.43
CA PRO A 256 5.19 14.51 16.89
C PRO A 256 5.85 14.52 18.27
N ASP A 257 5.33 13.78 19.25
CA ASP A 257 5.94 13.70 20.59
C ASP A 257 7.33 13.08 20.54
N VAL A 258 7.50 12.01 19.76
CA VAL A 258 8.80 11.35 19.57
C VAL A 258 9.81 12.32 18.93
N ARG A 259 9.35 13.15 17.98
CA ARG A 259 10.20 14.20 17.40
C ARG A 259 10.56 15.26 18.42
N ASP A 260 9.60 15.69 19.24
CA ASP A 260 9.82 16.75 20.21
C ASP A 260 10.77 16.28 21.31
N PHE A 261 10.66 15.01 21.74
CA PHE A 261 11.64 14.33 22.60
C PHE A 261 13.05 14.34 22.00
N LEU A 262 13.22 13.97 20.72
CA LEU A 262 14.52 14.04 20.05
C LEU A 262 15.15 15.44 20.09
N THR A 263 14.34 16.47 19.98
CA THR A 263 14.80 17.87 19.92
C THR A 263 14.97 18.52 21.29
N ALA A 264 14.62 17.82 22.37
CA ALA A 264 14.74 18.33 23.73
C ALA A 264 16.16 18.24 24.31
N PHE A 265 17.05 17.49 23.65
CA PHE A 265 18.43 17.23 24.11
C PHE A 265 19.45 17.98 23.26
N ASP A 266 20.46 18.54 23.93
CA ASP A 266 21.56 19.27 23.28
C ASP A 266 22.71 18.33 22.87
N SER A 267 22.76 17.13 23.44
CA SER A 267 23.77 16.13 23.11
C SER A 267 23.23 14.69 22.98
N PRO A 268 23.92 13.84 22.19
CA PRO A 268 23.71 12.38 22.16
C PRO A 268 23.67 11.71 23.53
N ASP A 269 24.58 12.08 24.43
CA ASP A 269 24.74 11.41 25.72
C ASP A 269 23.53 11.67 26.62
N GLU A 270 23.00 12.90 26.63
CA GLU A 270 21.78 13.23 27.38
C GLU A 270 20.57 12.43 26.91
N LEU A 271 20.40 12.28 25.58
CA LEU A 271 19.34 11.45 25.00
C LEU A 271 19.48 9.98 25.45
N LEU A 272 20.69 9.41 25.34
CA LEU A 272 20.93 8.03 25.75
C LEU A 272 20.79 7.82 27.26
N ASP A 273 21.17 8.81 28.07
CA ASP A 273 20.99 8.78 29.53
C ASP A 273 19.50 8.79 29.90
N ALA A 274 18.68 9.61 29.23
CA ALA A 274 17.22 9.61 29.41
C ALA A 274 16.61 8.23 29.07
N LEU A 275 16.99 7.64 27.93
CA LEU A 275 16.50 6.32 27.52
C LEU A 275 16.96 5.19 28.47
N ARG A 276 18.17 5.28 29.03
CA ARG A 276 18.66 4.33 30.04
C ARG A 276 17.93 4.43 31.39
N ALA A 277 17.34 5.59 31.68
CA ALA A 277 16.49 5.80 32.85
C ALA A 277 15.01 5.39 32.59
N SER A 278 14.69 4.93 31.38
CA SER A 278 13.33 4.54 30.98
C SER A 278 12.74 3.47 31.91
N LYS A 279 11.41 3.51 32.10
CA LYS A 279 10.65 2.42 32.74
C LYS A 279 10.55 1.19 31.86
N ASP A 280 10.64 1.37 30.54
CA ASP A 280 10.64 0.28 29.56
C ASP A 280 11.99 -0.46 29.49
N ALA A 281 11.97 -1.79 29.51
CA ALA A 281 13.19 -2.59 29.55
C ALA A 281 13.95 -2.60 28.22
N GLN A 282 13.23 -2.66 27.10
CA GLN A 282 13.81 -2.69 25.77
C GLN A 282 14.48 -1.35 25.43
N ALA A 283 13.84 -0.23 25.78
CA ALA A 283 14.43 1.09 25.64
C ALA A 283 15.76 1.22 26.41
N ARG A 284 15.84 0.65 27.63
CA ARG A 284 17.09 0.65 28.41
C ARG A 284 18.18 -0.20 27.77
N GLU A 285 17.83 -1.37 27.24
CA GLU A 285 18.74 -2.31 26.58
C GLU A 285 19.33 -1.69 25.31
N ILE A 286 18.48 -1.23 24.39
CA ILE A 286 18.90 -0.58 23.16
C ILE A 286 19.79 0.64 23.47
N ALA A 287 19.42 1.46 24.45
CA ALA A 287 20.23 2.62 24.81
C ALA A 287 21.61 2.24 25.38
N ALA A 288 21.73 1.09 26.06
CA ALA A 288 23.02 0.59 26.53
C ALA A 288 23.92 0.14 25.36
N GLU A 289 23.35 -0.51 24.36
CA GLU A 289 24.05 -0.92 23.14
C GLU A 289 24.50 0.30 22.31
N LEU A 290 23.58 1.23 22.05
CA LEU A 290 23.86 2.45 21.30
C LEU A 290 24.90 3.34 21.98
N ARG A 291 25.03 3.29 23.32
CA ARG A 291 26.09 4.02 24.03
C ARG A 291 27.49 3.49 23.70
N MET A 292 27.63 2.20 23.43
CA MET A 292 28.92 1.65 22.98
C MET A 292 29.26 2.15 21.58
N VAL A 293 28.25 2.27 20.71
CA VAL A 293 28.35 2.83 19.36
C VAL A 293 28.67 4.34 19.39
N ALA A 294 28.11 5.06 20.36
CA ALA A 294 28.29 6.50 20.54
C ALA A 294 29.74 6.94 20.79
N LYS A 295 30.61 6.02 21.25
CA LYS A 295 32.07 6.26 21.37
C LYS A 295 32.73 6.62 20.02
N ASN A 296 32.09 6.26 18.91
CA ASN A 296 32.46 6.72 17.58
C ASN A 296 31.51 7.86 17.17
N GLU A 297 31.93 9.09 17.42
CA GLU A 297 31.11 10.30 17.16
C GLU A 297 30.64 10.37 15.70
N ARG A 298 31.48 9.99 14.73
CA ARG A 298 31.12 10.00 13.30
C ARG A 298 30.01 8.99 13.01
N LEU A 299 30.11 7.81 13.59
CA LEU A 299 29.12 6.75 13.44
C LEU A 299 27.77 7.17 14.03
N PHE A 300 27.79 7.68 15.26
CA PHE A 300 26.57 8.13 15.92
C PHE A 300 25.94 9.34 15.24
N GLY A 301 26.77 10.26 14.72
CA GLY A 301 26.32 11.36 13.88
C GLY A 301 25.55 10.89 12.65
N SER A 302 26.00 9.81 11.99
CA SER A 302 25.28 9.19 10.87
C SER A 302 23.96 8.56 11.29
N ILE A 303 23.91 7.89 12.45
CA ILE A 303 22.67 7.31 13.01
C ILE A 303 21.62 8.40 13.25
N LEU A 304 22.00 9.47 13.95
CA LEU A 304 21.12 10.62 14.20
C LEU A 304 20.67 11.29 12.91
N ALA A 305 21.56 11.43 11.92
CA ALA A 305 21.22 12.00 10.62
C ALA A 305 20.17 11.14 9.90
N SER A 306 20.32 9.82 9.89
CA SER A 306 19.36 8.88 9.29
C SER A 306 17.99 8.98 9.96
N MET A 307 17.94 8.96 11.29
CA MET A 307 16.69 9.07 12.05
C MET A 307 15.99 10.43 11.80
N ARG A 308 16.72 11.55 11.92
CA ARG A 308 16.19 12.89 11.63
C ARG A 308 15.68 13.00 10.19
N ALA A 309 16.33 12.32 9.24
CA ALA A 309 15.91 12.32 7.85
C ALA A 309 14.66 11.45 7.60
N GLY A 310 14.43 10.41 8.40
CA GLY A 310 13.18 9.64 8.44
C GLY A 310 12.01 10.46 9.00
N MET A 311 12.27 11.24 10.07
CA MET A 311 11.24 12.07 10.74
C MET A 311 11.06 13.46 10.13
N LYS A 312 11.75 13.78 9.03
CA LYS A 312 11.79 15.13 8.45
C LYS A 312 10.41 15.70 8.09
N PHE A 313 9.44 14.85 7.74
CA PHE A 313 8.09 15.27 7.39
C PHE A 313 7.33 15.89 8.58
N LEU A 314 7.68 15.54 9.81
CA LEU A 314 7.08 16.11 11.02
C LEU A 314 7.55 17.56 11.32
N ARG A 315 8.34 18.17 10.42
CA ARG A 315 8.68 19.60 10.50
C ARG A 315 7.55 20.52 10.04
N TYR A 316 6.57 19.99 9.31
CA TYR A 316 5.48 20.77 8.78
C TYR A 316 4.31 20.81 9.78
N PRO A 317 3.83 21.99 10.21
CA PRO A 317 2.79 22.10 11.24
C PRO A 317 1.49 21.34 10.90
N ALA A 318 1.04 21.38 9.64
CA ALA A 318 -0.15 20.65 9.20
C ALA A 318 -0.01 19.14 9.41
N ILE A 319 1.14 18.57 9.04
CA ILE A 319 1.45 17.14 9.21
C ILE A 319 1.55 16.78 10.69
N LYS A 320 2.15 17.63 11.52
CA LYS A 320 2.17 17.42 12.97
C LYS A 320 0.76 17.32 13.53
N ALA A 321 -0.09 18.29 13.21
CA ALA A 321 -1.47 18.33 13.68
C ALA A 321 -2.25 17.08 13.21
N ALA A 322 -2.08 16.68 11.95
CA ALA A 322 -2.72 15.52 11.38
C ALA A 322 -2.31 14.19 12.02
N LEU A 323 -1.11 14.11 12.60
CA LEU A 323 -0.54 12.91 13.21
C LEU A 323 -0.50 12.96 14.75
N SER A 324 -1.07 13.99 15.36
CA SER A 324 -0.97 14.23 16.81
C SER A 324 -1.97 13.42 17.63
N GLU A 325 -3.12 13.11 17.07
CA GLU A 325 -4.19 12.33 17.70
C GLU A 325 -5.09 11.70 16.63
N SER A 326 -5.91 10.74 17.02
CA SER A 326 -6.91 10.08 16.18
C SER A 326 -8.30 10.67 16.45
N ASP A 327 -9.07 10.94 15.39
CA ASP A 327 -10.46 11.42 15.47
C ASP A 327 -11.49 10.30 15.70
#